data_AF-A0A561EPL3-F1
#
_entry.id   AF-A0A561EPL3-F1
#
_cell.length_a   1.000
_cell.length_b   1.000
_cell.length_c   1.000
_cell.angle_alpha   90.00
_cell.angle_beta   90.00
_cell.angle_gamma   90.00
#
_symmetry.space_group_name_H-M   'P 1'
#
loop_
_entity.id
_entity.type
_entity.pdbx_description
1 polymer ?
#
loop_
_entity_poly.entity_id
_entity_poly.type
_entity_poly.pdbx_seq_one_letter_code
_entity_poly.pdbx_strand_id
1 'polypeptide(L)'
;MPRDETTGLRAAQLRLGRLPGYVRQPDLARRNGEDGHTYKKGWEVRFTARTEEEIAEIRDLVIAAGFAPARPFFKGHQLIQPVYGIAAVQAYLAAREAAEDVTRSRRGRPAVPRQGCPEQAATASSAASSASSAAAVAAQRARCASEQQVSARTAGRTS
;
A
#
# COMPACT_ATOMS: atom_id res chain seq x y z
N MET A 1 4.68 -18.24 -16.56
CA MET A 1 4.16 -18.11 -15.18
C MET A 1 4.79 -16.86 -14.56
N PRO A 2 4.06 -15.74 -14.35
CA PRO A 2 4.67 -14.44 -14.01
C PRO A 2 4.41 -13.95 -12.57
N ARG A 3 3.99 -14.81 -11.62
CA ARG A 3 3.56 -14.37 -10.27
C ARG A 3 4.72 -13.88 -9.38
N ASP A 4 5.90 -14.44 -9.54
CA ASP A 4 7.05 -14.13 -8.69
C ASP A 4 7.66 -12.75 -9.01
N GLU A 5 7.67 -12.33 -10.27
CA GLU A 5 8.15 -11.00 -10.69
C GLU A 5 7.35 -9.87 -10.02
N THR A 6 6.01 -9.97 -10.04
CA THR A 6 5.14 -9.00 -9.35
C THR A 6 5.34 -9.00 -7.83
N THR A 7 5.72 -10.14 -7.25
CA THR A 7 5.96 -10.27 -5.81
C THR A 7 7.31 -9.65 -5.43
N GLY A 8 8.36 -9.90 -6.23
CA GLY A 8 9.67 -9.28 -6.08
C GLY A 8 9.63 -7.76 -6.23
N LEU A 9 8.95 -7.25 -7.27
CA LEU A 9 8.77 -5.82 -7.52
C LEU A 9 8.04 -5.14 -6.35
N ARG A 10 6.95 -5.73 -5.85
CA ARG A 10 6.22 -5.20 -4.68
C ARG A 10 7.06 -5.22 -3.40
N ALA A 11 7.88 -6.25 -3.20
CA ALA A 11 8.83 -6.31 -2.09
C ALA A 11 9.94 -5.26 -2.20
N ALA A 12 10.46 -5.01 -3.41
CA ALA A 12 11.43 -3.95 -3.67
C ALA A 12 10.83 -2.56 -3.40
N GLN A 13 9.60 -2.29 -3.85
CA GLN A 13 8.88 -1.05 -3.53
C GLN A 13 8.72 -0.85 -2.02
N LEU A 14 8.26 -1.87 -1.27
CA LEU A 14 8.15 -1.78 0.19
C LEU A 14 9.50 -1.52 0.90
N ARG A 15 10.62 -1.96 0.33
CA ARG A 15 11.97 -1.64 0.82
C ARG A 15 12.36 -0.21 0.46
N LEU A 16 12.05 0.25 -0.75
CA LEU A 16 12.30 1.62 -1.23
C LEU A 16 11.68 2.67 -0.28
N GLY A 17 10.45 2.42 0.19
CA GLY A 17 9.75 3.26 1.16
C GLY A 17 10.38 3.32 2.56
N ARG A 18 11.44 2.56 2.85
CA ARG A 18 12.17 2.59 4.13
C ARG A 18 13.50 3.32 4.02
N LEU A 19 13.91 3.71 2.81
CA LEU A 19 15.18 4.37 2.56
C LEU A 19 15.14 5.85 2.98
N PRO A 20 16.25 6.38 3.54
CA PRO A 20 16.38 7.81 3.80
C PRO A 20 16.36 8.59 2.47
N GLY A 21 15.32 9.39 2.27
CA GLY A 21 15.15 10.19 1.07
C GLY A 21 14.08 11.27 1.23
N TYR A 22 14.15 12.28 0.37
CA TYR A 22 13.19 13.38 0.35
C TYR A 22 12.70 13.65 -1.07
N VAL A 23 11.41 14.00 -1.16
CA VAL A 23 10.74 14.32 -2.41
C VAL A 23 10.85 15.82 -2.68
N ARG A 24 11.21 16.17 -3.91
CA ARG A 24 11.07 17.52 -4.44
C ARG A 24 9.79 17.56 -5.27
N GLN A 25 8.69 17.90 -4.61
CA GLN A 25 7.40 18.08 -5.28
C GLN A 25 7.35 19.46 -5.96
N PRO A 26 6.99 19.54 -7.25
CA PRO A 26 6.64 20.80 -7.88
C PRO A 26 5.33 21.33 -7.29
N ASP A 27 5.31 22.63 -7.01
CA ASP A 27 4.13 23.34 -6.51
C ASP A 27 3.08 23.42 -7.63
N LEU A 28 1.99 22.67 -7.47
CA LEU A 28 0.94 22.54 -8.47
C LEU A 28 0.15 23.85 -8.67
N ALA A 29 0.00 24.65 -7.61
CA ALA A 29 -0.68 25.95 -7.72
C ALA A 29 0.13 26.91 -8.61
N ARG A 30 1.47 26.90 -8.46
CA ARG A 30 2.37 27.69 -9.32
C ARG A 30 2.57 27.12 -10.71
N ARG A 31 2.38 25.81 -10.92
CA ARG A 31 2.49 25.17 -12.24
C ARG A 31 1.23 25.33 -13.10
N ASN A 32 0.05 25.47 -12.49
CA ASN A 32 -1.21 25.70 -13.19
C ASN A 32 -1.59 27.19 -13.34
N GLY A 33 -0.84 28.12 -12.73
CA GLY A 33 -1.00 29.56 -12.97
C GLY A 33 -0.38 30.02 -14.30
N GLU A 34 -0.59 31.29 -14.65
CA GLU A 34 -0.11 31.90 -15.92
C GLU A 34 1.40 31.75 -16.15
N ASP A 35 2.23 31.77 -15.08
CA ASP A 35 3.67 31.55 -15.15
C ASP A 35 4.10 30.07 -15.23
N GLY A 36 3.16 29.12 -15.37
CA GLY A 36 3.43 27.68 -15.32
C GLY A 36 4.49 27.21 -16.31
N HIS A 37 4.61 27.89 -17.44
CA HIS A 37 5.61 27.63 -18.50
C HIS A 37 7.05 27.92 -18.03
N THR A 38 7.21 28.89 -17.12
CA THR A 38 8.49 29.31 -16.54
C THR A 38 8.90 28.39 -15.37
N TYR A 39 7.99 27.55 -14.87
CA TYR A 39 8.20 26.69 -13.70
C TYR A 39 9.00 25.41 -14.04
N LYS A 40 10.32 25.56 -14.18
CA LYS A 40 11.27 24.49 -14.57
C LYS A 40 11.55 23.41 -13.51
N LYS A 41 10.78 23.33 -12.41
CA LYS A 41 11.00 22.30 -11.36
C LYS A 41 10.21 21.04 -11.70
N GLY A 42 10.92 19.93 -11.91
CA GLY A 42 10.34 18.61 -12.12
C GLY A 42 10.07 17.84 -10.81
N TRP A 43 9.39 16.70 -10.95
CA TRP A 43 9.25 15.68 -9.91
C TRP A 43 10.55 14.90 -9.75
N GLU A 44 11.14 14.91 -8.55
CA GLU A 44 12.41 14.25 -8.24
C GLU A 44 12.35 13.65 -6.82
N VAL A 45 12.80 12.41 -6.66
CA VAL A 45 13.14 11.82 -5.35
C VAL A 45 14.65 11.85 -5.19
N ARG A 46 15.12 12.30 -4.02
CA ARG A 46 16.53 12.32 -3.66
C ARG A 46 16.76 11.38 -2.48
N PHE A 47 17.33 10.22 -2.77
CA PHE A 47 17.80 9.30 -1.72
C PHE A 47 19.16 9.75 -1.23
N THR A 48 19.40 9.65 0.07
CA THR A 48 20.64 10.12 0.73
C THR A 48 21.37 8.96 1.39
N ALA A 49 22.63 8.73 1.02
CA ALA A 49 23.52 7.77 1.66
C ALA A 49 24.67 8.48 2.38
N ARG A 50 25.32 7.76 3.29
CA ARG A 50 26.57 8.13 3.97
C ARG A 50 27.77 7.38 3.40
N THR A 51 27.58 6.16 2.89
CA THR A 51 28.65 5.34 2.30
C THR A 51 28.40 5.02 0.82
N GLU A 52 29.40 4.45 0.15
CA GLU A 52 29.30 4.01 -1.25
C GLU A 52 28.56 2.67 -1.37
N GLU A 53 28.68 1.78 -0.38
CA GLU A 53 27.88 0.54 -0.34
C GLU A 53 26.38 0.87 -0.24
N GLU A 54 26.01 1.81 0.65
CA GLU A 54 24.63 2.27 0.78
C GLU A 54 24.06 2.84 -0.53
N ILE A 55 24.85 3.57 -1.35
CA ILE A 55 24.34 4.06 -2.64
C ILE A 55 24.15 2.94 -3.66
N ALA A 56 25.03 1.93 -3.64
CA ALA A 56 24.90 0.78 -4.52
C ALA A 56 23.63 -0.01 -4.19
N GLU A 57 23.38 -0.29 -2.91
CA GLU A 57 22.14 -0.92 -2.44
C GLU A 57 20.90 -0.10 -2.82
N ILE A 58 20.92 1.22 -2.63
CA ILE A 58 19.82 2.12 -3.04
C ILE A 58 19.60 2.04 -4.55
N ARG A 59 20.67 2.06 -5.35
CA ARG A 59 20.61 1.99 -6.82
C ARG A 59 19.97 0.68 -7.28
N ASP A 60 20.39 -0.45 -6.72
CA ASP A 60 19.86 -1.77 -7.07
C ASP A 60 18.40 -1.92 -6.62
N LEU A 61 18.02 -1.39 -5.46
CA LEU A 61 16.62 -1.34 -5.00
C LEU A 61 15.73 -0.46 -5.90
N VAL A 62 16.25 0.68 -6.39
CA VAL A 62 15.54 1.56 -7.34
C VAL A 62 15.31 0.82 -8.67
N ILE A 63 16.32 0.10 -9.19
CA ILE A 63 16.22 -0.72 -10.40
C ILE A 63 15.22 -1.87 -10.21
N ALA A 64 15.31 -2.61 -9.09
CA ALA A 64 14.39 -3.71 -8.76
C ALA A 64 12.94 -3.24 -8.53
N ALA A 65 12.73 -1.98 -8.13
CA ALA A 65 11.41 -1.36 -8.04
C ALA A 65 10.86 -0.87 -9.41
N GLY A 66 11.64 -1.01 -10.49
CA GLY A 66 11.26 -0.65 -11.86
C GLY A 66 11.60 0.80 -12.27
N PHE A 67 12.49 1.48 -11.55
CA PHE A 67 12.86 2.88 -11.83
C PHE A 67 14.30 3.01 -12.33
N ALA A 68 14.56 4.08 -13.10
CA ALA A 68 15.89 4.41 -13.60
C ALA A 68 16.59 5.42 -12.67
N PRO A 69 17.62 5.01 -11.89
CA PRO A 69 18.44 5.94 -11.13
C PRO A 69 19.33 6.76 -12.09
N ALA A 70 19.42 8.08 -11.87
CA ALA A 70 20.35 8.94 -12.59
C ALA A 70 21.76 8.87 -11.98
N ARG A 71 22.71 9.71 -12.41
CA ARG A 71 24.08 9.68 -11.86
C ARG A 71 24.09 10.18 -10.39
N PRO A 72 24.60 9.40 -9.42
CA PRO A 72 24.74 9.87 -8.05
C PRO A 72 25.80 10.97 -7.95
N PHE A 73 25.65 11.86 -6.97
CA PHE A 73 26.56 12.98 -6.73
C PHE A 73 26.72 13.27 -5.24
N PHE A 74 27.86 13.86 -4.86
CA PHE A 74 28.13 14.27 -3.49
C PHE A 74 27.46 15.62 -3.18
N LYS A 75 26.85 15.73 -2.00
CA LYS A 75 26.35 16.99 -1.41
C LYS A 75 26.96 17.15 -0.01
N GLY A 76 28.14 17.77 0.04
CA GLY A 76 28.97 17.74 1.25
C GLY A 76 29.39 16.31 1.57
N HIS A 77 29.16 15.86 2.81
CA HIS A 77 29.46 14.50 3.26
C HIS A 77 28.37 13.45 2.97
N GLN A 78 27.34 13.79 2.19
CA GLN A 78 26.26 12.86 1.83
C GLN A 78 26.32 12.52 0.34
N LEU A 79 26.17 11.25 0.01
CA LEU A 79 25.88 10.82 -1.36
C LEU A 79 24.40 10.99 -1.65
N ILE A 80 24.06 11.48 -2.84
CA ILE A 80 22.67 11.61 -3.28
C ILE A 80 22.45 10.85 -4.58
N GLN A 81 21.47 9.96 -4.56
CA GLN A 81 20.95 9.27 -5.74
C GLN A 81 19.63 9.97 -6.16
N PRO A 82 19.66 10.81 -7.21
CA PRO A 82 18.44 11.38 -7.78
C PRO A 82 17.69 10.33 -8.62
N VAL A 83 16.36 10.36 -8.53
CA VAL A 83 15.45 9.59 -9.38
C VAL A 83 14.37 10.54 -9.88
N TYR A 84 14.22 10.66 -11.20
CA TYR A 84 13.30 11.60 -11.83
C TYR A 84 11.96 10.95 -12.17
N GLY A 85 10.90 11.76 -12.16
CA GLY A 85 9.58 11.39 -12.67
C GLY A 85 8.51 11.28 -11.60
N ILE A 86 7.26 11.58 -12.00
CA ILE A 86 6.10 11.56 -11.10
C ILE A 86 5.80 10.15 -10.55
N ALA A 87 6.00 9.11 -11.36
CA ALA A 87 5.78 7.72 -10.95
C ALA A 87 6.73 7.30 -9.82
N ALA A 88 8.02 7.69 -9.87
CA ALA A 88 8.98 7.42 -8.81
C ALA A 88 8.61 8.13 -7.50
N VAL A 89 8.14 9.38 -7.58
CA VAL A 89 7.64 10.13 -6.42
C VAL A 89 6.41 9.44 -5.80
N GLN A 90 5.41 9.11 -6.63
CA GLN A 90 4.17 8.48 -6.15
C GLN A 90 4.46 7.10 -5.54
N ALA A 91 5.28 6.27 -6.17
CA ALA A 91 5.65 4.96 -5.65
C ALA A 91 6.46 5.06 -4.34
N TYR A 92 7.38 6.02 -4.21
CA TYR A 92 8.11 6.24 -2.95
C TYR A 92 7.17 6.68 -1.81
N LEU A 93 6.23 7.60 -2.08
CA LEU A 93 5.26 8.04 -1.08
C LEU A 93 4.31 6.92 -0.65
N ALA A 94 3.73 6.17 -1.60
CA ALA A 94 2.87 5.02 -1.30
C ALA A 94 3.63 3.89 -0.58
N ALA A 95 4.90 3.65 -0.95
CA ALA A 95 5.74 2.68 -0.26
C ALA A 95 6.10 3.11 1.16
N ARG A 96 6.33 4.41 1.39
CA ARG A 96 6.54 4.97 2.73
C ARG A 96 5.34 4.72 3.64
N GLU A 97 4.15 5.08 3.17
CA GLU A 97 2.89 4.87 3.89
C GLU A 97 2.69 3.38 4.23
N ALA A 98 2.82 2.50 3.22
CA ALA A 98 2.70 1.05 3.42
C ALA A 98 3.78 0.47 4.36
N ALA A 99 5.00 1.00 4.34
CA ALA A 99 6.05 0.59 5.27
C ALA A 99 5.80 1.09 6.70
N GLU A 100 5.32 2.32 6.86
CA GLU A 100 4.90 2.88 8.15
C GLU A 100 3.74 2.06 8.73
N ASP A 101 2.73 1.67 7.93
CA ASP A 101 1.64 0.79 8.36
C ASP A 101 2.08 -0.61 8.79
N VAL A 102 3.07 -1.21 8.11
CA VAL A 102 3.67 -2.48 8.56
C VAL A 102 4.36 -2.31 9.91
N THR A 103 5.05 -1.18 10.16
CA THR A 103 5.66 -0.94 11.48
C THR A 103 4.61 -0.65 12.56
N ARG A 104 3.53 0.07 12.24
CA ARG A 104 2.39 0.35 13.11
C ARG A 104 1.66 -0.94 13.49
N SER A 105 1.37 -1.79 12.51
CA SER A 105 0.73 -3.10 12.72
C SER A 105 1.60 -4.06 13.53
N ARG A 106 2.93 -4.00 13.38
CA ARG A 106 3.87 -4.77 14.23
C ARG A 106 3.89 -4.28 15.68
N ARG A 107 3.76 -2.96 15.93
CA ARG A 107 3.65 -2.39 17.29
C ARG A 107 2.25 -2.59 17.91
N GLY A 108 1.22 -2.65 17.07
CA GLY A 108 -0.18 -2.82 17.48
C GLY A 108 -0.64 -4.27 17.67
N ARG A 109 0.24 -5.27 17.49
CA ARG A 109 -0.10 -6.67 17.78
C ARG A 109 -0.05 -6.85 19.31
N PRO A 110 -1.17 -7.07 20.02
CA PRO A 110 -1.10 -7.46 21.41
C PRO A 110 -0.28 -8.75 21.52
N ALA A 111 0.54 -8.85 22.56
CA ALA A 111 1.34 -10.05 22.79
C ALA A 111 0.41 -11.26 22.92
N VAL A 112 0.45 -12.14 21.92
CA VAL A 112 -0.26 -13.43 21.99
C VAL A 112 0.32 -14.17 23.19
N PRO A 113 -0.48 -14.58 24.19
CA PRO A 113 0.02 -15.39 25.28
C PRO A 113 0.53 -16.71 24.69
N ARG A 114 1.84 -16.95 24.80
CA ARG A 114 2.40 -18.28 24.56
C ARG A 114 1.98 -19.17 25.74
N GLN A 115 0.82 -19.80 25.64
CA GLN A 115 0.58 -21.04 26.37
C GLN A 115 1.26 -22.17 25.59
N GLY A 116 2.25 -22.78 26.21
CA GLY A 116 3.05 -23.85 25.63
C GLY A 116 2.61 -25.24 26.09
N CYS A 117 3.26 -26.24 25.49
CA CYS A 117 3.27 -27.66 25.83
C CYS A 117 1.94 -28.45 25.67
N PRO A 118 1.97 -29.56 24.91
CA PRO A 118 0.94 -30.59 24.96
C PRO A 118 1.32 -31.68 25.97
N GLU A 119 0.44 -32.02 26.91
CA GLU A 119 0.47 -33.33 27.57
C GLU A 119 -0.94 -33.76 28.01
N GLN A 120 -1.10 -35.06 28.25
CA GLN A 120 -2.37 -35.80 28.20
C GLN A 120 -3.05 -35.92 29.57
N ALA A 121 -4.39 -35.89 29.61
CA ALA A 121 -5.22 -36.80 30.42
C ALA A 121 -6.71 -36.65 30.06
N ALA A 122 -7.48 -37.74 30.18
CA ALA A 122 -8.88 -37.83 29.75
C ALA A 122 -9.88 -37.49 30.88
N THR A 123 -11.10 -37.05 30.52
CA THR A 123 -12.35 -37.85 30.64
C THR A 123 -13.63 -37.04 30.28
N ALA A 124 -14.65 -37.75 29.78
CA ALA A 124 -16.08 -37.39 29.63
C ALA A 124 -16.45 -36.10 28.81
N SER A 125 -17.09 -36.21 27.64
CA SER A 125 -18.54 -36.46 27.41
C SER A 125 -19.44 -35.35 28.01
N SER A 126 -20.32 -34.59 27.34
CA SER A 126 -20.92 -34.62 25.98
C SER A 126 -21.28 -33.15 25.59
N ALA A 127 -21.91 -32.76 24.47
CA ALA A 127 -22.53 -33.43 23.31
C ALA A 127 -22.30 -32.57 22.04
N ALA A 128 -22.18 -33.13 20.83
CA ALA A 128 -23.24 -33.32 19.81
C ALA A 128 -24.31 -32.21 19.66
N SER A 129 -24.56 -31.83 18.40
CA SER A 129 -25.68 -31.00 17.87
C SER A 129 -25.55 -29.47 17.93
N SER A 130 -25.00 -28.86 16.86
CA SER A 130 -25.53 -27.65 16.17
C SER A 130 -24.64 -27.17 15.00
N ALA A 131 -24.19 -28.10 14.14
CA ALA A 131 -23.97 -27.73 12.75
C ALA A 131 -25.36 -27.58 12.07
N SER A 132 -25.47 -26.67 11.09
CA SER A 132 -26.68 -26.45 10.27
C SER A 132 -27.81 -25.55 10.85
N SER A 133 -27.52 -24.30 11.26
CA SER A 133 -28.55 -23.22 11.34
C SER A 133 -27.96 -21.79 11.40
N ALA A 134 -27.26 -21.34 10.35
CA ALA A 134 -26.88 -19.92 10.20
C ALA A 134 -26.85 -19.44 8.74
N ALA A 135 -26.47 -20.32 7.80
CA ALA A 135 -26.36 -19.99 6.37
C ALA A 135 -27.71 -19.76 5.64
N ALA A 136 -28.86 -20.03 6.28
CA ALA A 136 -30.18 -19.97 5.63
C ALA A 136 -30.92 -18.62 5.81
N VAL A 137 -30.64 -17.86 6.87
CA VAL A 137 -31.49 -16.73 7.29
C VAL A 137 -31.15 -15.41 6.57
N ALA A 138 -29.91 -15.25 6.08
CA ALA A 138 -29.48 -14.05 5.36
C ALA A 138 -30.08 -13.96 3.94
N ALA A 139 -30.35 -15.11 3.28
CA ALA A 139 -30.77 -15.16 1.89
C ALA A 139 -32.25 -14.78 1.64
N GLN A 140 -33.11 -14.87 2.65
CA GLN A 140 -34.54 -14.53 2.52
C GLN A 140 -34.84 -13.03 2.67
N ARG A 141 -33.99 -12.26 3.38
CA ARG A 141 -34.21 -10.82 3.59
C ARG A 141 -33.95 -9.94 2.37
N ALA A 142 -33.24 -10.43 1.36
CA ALA A 142 -32.97 -9.70 0.12
C ALA A 142 -34.11 -9.79 -0.93
N ARG A 143 -35.09 -10.69 -0.77
CA ARG A 143 -36.15 -10.92 -1.77
C ARG A 143 -37.44 -10.12 -1.52
N CYS A 144 -37.71 -9.66 -0.30
CA CYS A 144 -38.90 -8.83 -0.02
C CYS A 144 -38.76 -7.34 -0.39
N ALA A 145 -37.55 -6.85 -0.67
CA ALA A 145 -37.32 -5.42 -0.93
C ALA A 145 -37.62 -5.01 -2.39
N SER A 146 -37.74 -5.97 -3.32
CA SER A 146 -37.85 -5.72 -4.76
C SER A 146 -39.27 -5.48 -5.28
N GLU A 147 -40.33 -5.75 -4.51
CA GLU A 147 -41.71 -5.69 -5.01
C GLU A 147 -42.44 -4.35 -4.73
N GLN A 148 -41.98 -3.54 -3.76
CA GLN A 148 -42.68 -2.29 -3.41
C GLN A 148 -42.39 -1.09 -4.33
N GLN A 149 -41.34 -1.11 -5.16
CA GLN A 149 -41.03 0.04 -6.04
C GLN A 149 -41.69 0.01 -7.43
N VAL A 150 -42.25 -1.12 -7.86
CA VAL A 150 -42.87 -1.22 -9.21
C VAL A 150 -44.31 -0.66 -9.22
N SER A 151 -45.03 -0.72 -8.09
CA SER A 151 -46.44 -0.31 -8.03
C SER A 151 -46.70 1.20 -7.98
N ALA A 152 -45.66 2.03 -7.84
CA ALA A 152 -45.79 3.49 -7.69
C ALA A 152 -45.66 4.27 -9.02
N ARG A 153 -45.42 3.60 -10.15
CA ARG A 153 -45.16 4.25 -11.46
C ARG A 153 -46.32 4.20 -12.46
N THR A 154 -47.45 3.61 -12.10
CA THR A 154 -48.60 3.37 -13.02
C THR A 154 -49.77 4.35 -12.79
N ALA A 155 -49.56 5.43 -12.02
CA ALA A 155 -50.58 6.42 -11.66
C ALA A 155 -50.34 7.80 -12.31
N GLY A 156 -49.91 7.82 -13.57
CA GLY A 156 -49.65 9.04 -14.34
C GLY A 156 -50.03 8.87 -15.82
N ARG A 157 -51.31 9.01 -16.12
CA ARG A 157 -51.89 8.93 -17.48
C ARG A 157 -53.02 9.99 -17.60
N THR A 158 -53.28 10.41 -18.85
CA THR A 158 -54.25 11.45 -19.30
C THR A 158 -53.92 12.88 -18.83
N SER A 159 -53.70 13.87 -19.71
CA SER A 159 -54.45 14.29 -20.93
C SER A 159 -55.78 14.92 -20.60
#